data_AF-A0A382B8Q0-F1
#
_entry.id   AF-A0A382B8Q0-F1
#
_cell.length_a   1.000
_cell.length_b   1.000
_cell.length_c   1.000
_cell.angle_alpha   90.00
_cell.angle_beta   90.00
_cell.angle_gamma   90.00
#
_symmetry.space_group_name_H-M   'P 1'
#
loop_
_entity.id
_entity.type
_entity.pdbx_description
1 polymer ?
#
loop_
_entity_poly.entity_id
_entity_poly.type
_entity_poly.pdbx_seq_one_letter_code
_entity_poly.pdbx_strand_id
1 'polypeptide(L)'
;VVRIPRLIKQVQKLQMSAVALTDQSNVSAMVKFYSAAMNQGVKPIIGADVWIAEDERDSSPSRATFLCTELGGFRYLSQLLTRSYTEGQAHGYPVILRDWLKPEL
;
A
#
# COMPACT_ATOMS: atom_id res chain seq x y z
N VAL A 1 -3.98 -15.73 2.77
CA VAL A 1 -4.74 -14.64 2.11
C VAL A 1 -5.95 -14.28 2.96
N VAL A 2 -6.07 -13.01 3.36
CA VAL A 2 -7.24 -12.49 4.11
C VAL A 2 -8.33 -12.06 3.11
N ARG A 3 -9.60 -12.34 3.40
CA ARG A 3 -10.74 -11.93 2.56
C ARG A 3 -11.42 -10.70 3.17
N ILE A 4 -11.69 -9.68 2.36
CA ILE A 4 -12.27 -8.40 2.79
C ILE A 4 -13.53 -8.57 3.67
N PRO A 5 -14.57 -9.36 3.29
CA PRO A 5 -15.76 -9.48 4.12
C PRO A 5 -15.46 -10.08 5.51
N ARG A 6 -14.52 -11.04 5.58
CA ARG A 6 -14.08 -11.63 6.85
C ARG A 6 -13.29 -10.63 7.68
N LEU A 7 -12.43 -9.82 7.06
CA LEU A 7 -11.67 -8.76 7.73
C LEU A 7 -12.61 -7.76 8.39
N ILE A 8 -13.55 -7.19 7.62
CA ILE A 8 -14.47 -6.17 8.15
C ILE A 8 -15.34 -6.73 9.27
N LYS A 9 -15.82 -7.98 9.15
CA LYS A 9 -16.58 -8.64 10.22
C LYS A 9 -15.77 -8.78 11.52
N GLN A 10 -14.47 -9.08 11.42
CA GLN A 10 -13.61 -9.15 12.62
C GLN A 10 -13.37 -7.76 13.23
N VAL A 11 -13.12 -6.75 12.40
CA VAL A 11 -12.93 -5.36 12.83
C VAL A 11 -14.14 -4.85 13.63
N GLN A 12 -15.36 -5.12 13.14
CA GLN A 12 -16.59 -4.80 13.89
C GLN A 12 -16.72 -5.58 15.20
N LYS A 13 -16.45 -6.90 15.18
CA LYS A 13 -16.51 -7.74 16.39
C LYS A 13 -15.57 -7.22 17.48
N LEU A 14 -14.41 -6.72 17.08
CA LEU A 14 -13.40 -6.13 17.96
C LEU A 14 -13.64 -4.65 18.28
N GLN A 15 -14.73 -4.06 17.79
CA GLN A 15 -15.10 -2.66 18.00
C GLN A 15 -14.00 -1.66 17.58
N MET A 16 -13.20 -2.00 16.58
CA MET A 16 -12.16 -1.12 16.04
C MET A 16 -12.78 -0.10 15.07
N SER A 17 -12.47 1.18 15.27
CA SER A 17 -13.03 2.26 14.44
C SER A 17 -12.41 2.37 13.04
N ALA A 18 -11.22 1.80 12.83
CA ALA A 18 -10.49 1.90 11.58
C ALA A 18 -9.67 0.63 11.31
N VAL A 19 -9.34 0.41 10.03
CA VAL A 19 -8.44 -0.68 9.61
C VAL A 19 -7.71 -0.26 8.33
N ALA A 20 -6.46 -0.69 8.19
CA ALA A 20 -5.64 -0.44 7.01
C ALA A 20 -5.64 -1.64 6.05
N LEU A 21 -5.62 -1.36 4.74
CA LEU A 21 -5.29 -2.32 3.70
C LEU A 21 -3.90 -1.99 3.14
N THR A 22 -2.98 -2.95 3.25
CA THR A 22 -1.58 -2.82 2.79
C THR A 22 -1.18 -4.07 2.00
N ASP A 23 -1.68 -4.18 0.76
CA ASP A 23 -1.31 -5.27 -0.14
C ASP A 23 0.15 -5.12 -0.62
N GLN A 24 0.77 -6.23 -1.05
CA GLN A 24 2.16 -6.24 -1.52
C GLN A 24 2.30 -5.54 -2.87
N SER A 25 2.96 -4.38 -2.86
CA SER A 25 3.25 -3.51 -4.00
C SER A 25 2.06 -3.20 -4.90
N ASN A 26 0.83 -3.18 -4.38
CA ASN A 26 -0.35 -2.85 -5.18
C ASN A 26 -1.50 -2.29 -4.32
N VAL A 27 -2.50 -1.74 -4.99
CA VAL A 27 -3.76 -1.24 -4.39
C VAL A 27 -5.00 -1.84 -5.08
N SER A 28 -4.87 -3.03 -5.68
CA SER A 28 -5.90 -3.62 -6.54
C SER A 28 -7.20 -3.95 -5.80
N ALA A 29 -7.11 -4.28 -4.51
CA ALA A 29 -8.27 -4.60 -3.69
C ALA A 29 -8.93 -3.36 -3.04
N MET A 30 -8.34 -2.17 -3.23
CA MET A 30 -8.73 -0.92 -2.55
C MET A 30 -10.21 -0.60 -2.71
N VAL A 31 -10.75 -0.61 -3.94
CA VAL A 31 -12.15 -0.22 -4.19
C VAL A 31 -13.12 -1.12 -3.44
N LYS A 32 -12.90 -2.45 -3.48
CA LYS A 32 -13.74 -3.42 -2.77
C LYS A 32 -13.64 -3.27 -1.26
N PHE A 33 -12.43 -3.01 -0.76
CA PHE A 33 -12.17 -2.81 0.66
C PHE A 33 -12.82 -1.53 1.18
N TYR A 34 -12.64 -0.42 0.46
CA TYR A 34 -13.18 0.89 0.83
C TYR A 34 -14.71 0.81 0.96
N SER A 35 -15.39 0.29 -0.06
CA SER A 35 -16.85 0.14 -0.03
C SER A 35 -17.31 -0.79 1.12
N ALA A 36 -16.62 -1.91 1.34
CA ALA A 36 -16.98 -2.84 2.42
C ALA A 36 -16.79 -2.24 3.82
N ALA A 37 -15.72 -1.48 4.04
CA ALA A 37 -15.45 -0.82 5.31
C ALA A 37 -16.46 0.31 5.58
N MET A 38 -16.70 1.17 4.59
CA MET A 38 -17.63 2.30 4.69
C MET A 38 -19.07 1.83 4.95
N ASN A 39 -19.53 0.77 4.28
CA ASN A 39 -20.87 0.18 4.50
C ASN A 39 -21.08 -0.36 5.92
N GLN A 40 -19.99 -0.55 6.67
CA GLN A 40 -19.98 -1.10 8.02
C GLN A 40 -19.57 -0.07 9.08
N GLY A 41 -19.47 1.22 8.70
CA GLY A 41 -19.09 2.31 9.58
C GLY A 41 -17.63 2.27 10.04
N VAL A 42 -16.78 1.51 9.35
CA VAL A 42 -15.35 1.38 9.65
C VAL A 42 -14.56 2.34 8.77
N LYS A 43 -13.69 3.17 9.36
CA LYS A 43 -12.80 4.06 8.60
C LYS A 43 -11.75 3.25 7.83
N PRO A 44 -11.72 3.26 6.49
CA PRO A 44 -10.66 2.62 5.73
C PRO A 44 -9.40 3.50 5.73
N ILE A 45 -8.23 2.86 5.92
CA ILE A 45 -6.91 3.47 5.72
C ILE A 45 -6.27 2.74 4.53
N ILE A 46 -5.80 3.50 3.55
CA ILE A 46 -5.22 2.94 2.32
C ILE A 46 -3.70 3.02 2.39
N GLY A 47 -3.04 1.94 1.97
CA GLY A 47 -1.59 1.85 1.92
C GLY A 47 -1.12 0.69 1.05
N ALA A 48 0.18 0.43 1.09
CA ALA A 48 0.81 -0.73 0.47
C ALA A 48 2.07 -1.11 1.24
N ASP A 49 2.34 -2.40 1.28
CA ASP A 49 3.65 -2.90 1.68
C ASP A 49 4.55 -2.89 0.44
N VAL A 50 5.73 -2.30 0.53
CA VAL A 50 6.64 -2.08 -0.61
C VAL A 50 8.05 -2.56 -0.30
N TRP A 51 8.82 -2.80 -1.36
CA TRP A 51 10.26 -3.03 -1.30
C TRP A 51 11.01 -1.74 -1.62
N ILE A 52 12.04 -1.42 -0.83
CA ILE A 52 12.87 -0.23 -1.00
C ILE A 52 14.35 -0.64 -1.08
N ALA A 53 15.05 -0.14 -2.08
CA ALA A 53 16.51 -0.27 -2.22
C ALA A 53 17.16 1.11 -2.23
N GLU A 54 18.42 1.21 -1.78
CA GLU A 54 19.16 2.47 -1.80
C GLU A 54 19.50 2.91 -3.22
N ASP A 55 19.98 1.98 -4.05
CA ASP A 55 20.22 2.19 -5.48
C ASP A 55 19.98 0.90 -6.27
N GLU A 56 20.18 0.95 -7.60
CA GLU A 56 20.01 -0.21 -8.48
C GLU A 56 21.04 -1.34 -8.26
N ARG A 57 22.15 -1.05 -7.57
CA ARG A 57 23.24 -1.99 -7.29
C ARG A 57 23.07 -2.68 -5.94
N ASP A 58 22.26 -2.10 -5.06
CA ASP A 58 21.88 -2.72 -3.80
C ASP A 58 21.00 -3.95 -4.04
N SER A 59 21.59 -5.12 -3.81
CA SER A 59 20.93 -6.40 -3.99
C SER A 59 19.98 -6.76 -2.84
N SER A 60 19.89 -5.94 -1.78
CA SER A 60 19.20 -6.28 -0.54
C SER A 60 18.06 -5.30 -0.23
N PRO A 61 16.95 -5.33 -0.98
CA PRO A 61 15.82 -4.46 -0.71
C PRO A 61 15.21 -4.75 0.68
N SER A 62 14.86 -3.67 1.37
CA SER A 62 14.17 -3.68 2.66
C SER A 62 12.66 -3.53 2.47
N ARG A 63 11.87 -3.95 3.46
CA ARG A 63 10.41 -3.76 3.43
C ARG A 63 10.00 -2.49 4.17
N ALA A 64 9.02 -1.79 3.62
CA ALA A 64 8.33 -0.70 4.30
C ALA A 64 6.83 -0.80 4.08
N THR A 65 6.05 -0.24 5.02
CA THR A 65 4.60 -0.08 4.88
C THR A 65 4.29 1.40 4.74
N PHE A 66 3.67 1.78 3.63
CA PHE A 66 3.23 3.15 3.38
C PHE A 66 1.74 3.28 3.68
N LEU A 67 1.36 4.38 4.33
CA LEU A 67 -0.02 4.75 4.60
C LEU A 67 -0.30 6.13 4.01
N CYS A 68 -1.42 6.27 3.33
CA CYS A 68 -1.86 7.52 2.73
C CYS A 68 -2.68 8.31 3.74
N THR A 69 -2.18 9.48 4.15
CA THR A 69 -2.88 10.40 5.06
C THR A 69 -3.91 11.26 4.34
N GLU A 70 -3.69 11.52 3.06
CA GLU A 70 -4.53 12.34 2.20
C GLU A 70 -4.51 11.88 0.73
N LEU A 71 -5.32 12.52 -0.11
CA LEU A 71 -5.42 12.19 -1.54
C LEU A 71 -4.10 12.41 -2.29
N GLY A 72 -3.33 13.44 -1.92
CA GLY A 72 -2.00 13.68 -2.48
C GLY A 72 -1.07 12.49 -2.25
N GLY A 73 -1.00 11.99 -1.01
CA GLY A 73 -0.24 10.79 -0.67
C GLY A 73 -0.67 9.54 -1.42
N PHE A 74 -1.99 9.36 -1.65
CA PHE A 74 -2.48 8.25 -2.47
C PHE A 74 -2.06 8.35 -3.94
N ARG A 75 -2.15 9.54 -4.54
CA ARG A 75 -1.71 9.75 -5.93
C ARG A 75 -0.22 9.47 -6.08
N TYR A 76 0.58 9.93 -5.13
CA TYR A 76 2.02 9.68 -5.12
C TYR A 76 2.35 8.19 -4.93
N LEU A 77 1.70 7.51 -3.98
CA LEU A 77 1.82 6.06 -3.83
C LEU A 77 1.47 5.33 -5.13
N SER A 78 0.37 5.71 -5.79
CA SER A 78 -0.04 5.10 -7.06
C SER A 78 1.04 5.24 -8.13
N GLN A 79 1.67 6.41 -8.24
CA GLN A 79 2.76 6.66 -9.19
C GLN A 79 4.00 5.83 -8.85
N LEU A 80 4.39 5.77 -7.57
CA LEU A 80 5.52 4.95 -7.11
C LEU A 80 5.31 3.47 -7.41
N LEU A 81 4.11 2.95 -7.17
CA LEU A 81 3.77 1.56 -7.47
C LEU A 81 3.87 1.30 -8.98
N THR A 82 3.31 2.16 -9.83
CA THR A 82 3.46 2.05 -11.29
C THR A 82 4.93 2.04 -11.68
N ARG A 83 5.71 3.00 -11.19
CA ARG A 83 7.14 3.13 -11.49
C ARG A 83 7.95 1.92 -11.04
N SER A 84 7.63 1.34 -9.88
CA SER A 84 8.29 0.12 -9.39
C SER A 84 8.05 -1.10 -10.29
N TYR A 85 6.90 -1.20 -10.97
CA TYR A 85 6.65 -2.27 -11.93
C TYR A 85 7.33 -2.04 -13.29
N THR A 86 7.46 -0.78 -13.72
CA THR A 86 8.00 -0.44 -15.06
C THR A 86 9.51 -0.27 -15.07
N GLU A 87 10.09 0.29 -14.02
CA GLU A 87 11.50 0.67 -13.92
C GLU A 87 12.23 -0.11 -12.81
N GLY A 88 11.55 -0.41 -11.71
CA GLY A 88 12.17 -0.94 -10.49
C GLY A 88 12.07 -2.46 -10.36
N GLN A 89 12.64 -3.25 -11.28
CA GLN A 89 12.59 -4.70 -11.16
C GLN A 89 13.91 -5.27 -10.63
N ALA A 90 13.89 -5.80 -9.40
CA ALA A 90 15.02 -6.50 -8.83
C ALA A 90 14.57 -7.81 -8.16
N HIS A 91 15.26 -8.91 -8.44
CA HIS A 91 15.00 -10.23 -7.84
C HIS A 91 13.55 -10.72 -7.97
N GLY A 92 12.84 -10.30 -9.04
CA GLY A 92 11.44 -10.65 -9.28
C GLY A 92 10.42 -9.84 -8.49
N TYR A 93 10.87 -8.81 -7.76
CA TYR A 93 10.01 -7.88 -7.02
C TYR A 93 10.01 -6.49 -7.66
N PRO A 94 8.86 -5.80 -7.64
CA PRO A 94 8.82 -4.36 -7.89
C PRO A 94 9.38 -3.62 -6.66
N VAL A 95 10.46 -2.87 -6.89
CA VAL A 95 11.26 -2.15 -5.90
C VAL A 95 11.16 -0.65 -6.16
N ILE A 96 11.02 0.12 -5.10
CA ILE A 96 11.09 1.57 -5.11
C ILE A 96 12.52 1.97 -4.74
N LEU A 97 13.19 2.75 -5.58
CA LEU A 97 14.48 3.32 -5.18
C LEU A 97 14.25 4.44 -4.17
N ARG A 98 15.12 4.53 -3.15
CA ARG A 98 14.98 5.51 -2.07
C ARG A 98 14.92 6.95 -2.57
N ASP A 99 15.65 7.26 -3.64
CA ASP A 99 15.63 8.58 -4.27
C ASP A 99 14.29 8.96 -4.90
N TRP A 100 13.45 7.98 -5.26
CA TRP A 100 12.11 8.26 -5.79
C TRP A 100 11.16 8.79 -4.73
N LEU A 101 11.46 8.64 -3.44
CA LEU A 101 10.63 9.09 -2.30
C LEU A 101 10.69 10.59 -2.06
N LYS A 102 11.51 11.32 -2.81
CA LYS A 102 11.55 12.77 -2.80
C LYS A 102 10.47 13.25 -3.78
N PRO A 103 9.41 13.92 -3.30
CA PRO A 103 8.50 14.60 -4.22
C PRO A 103 9.33 15.63 -4.99
N GLU A 104 9.25 15.64 -6.32
CA GLU A 104 9.70 16.79 -7.09
C GLU A 104 8.94 18.01 -6.55
N LEU A 105 9.68 19.01 -6.04
CA LEU A 105 9.13 20.24 -5.46
C LEU A 105 8.34 21.06 -6.49
#